data_AF-A0A9D1FVX7-F1
#
_entry.id   AF-A0A9D1FVX7-F1
#
_cell.length_a   1.000
_cell.length_b   1.000
_cell.length_c   1.000
_cell.angle_alpha   90.00
_cell.angle_beta   90.00
_cell.angle_gamma   90.00
#
_symmetry.space_group_name_H-M   'P 1'
#
loop_
_entity.id
_entity.type
_entity.pdbx_description
1 polymer ?
#
loop_
_entity_poly.entity_id
_entity_poly.type
_entity_poly.pdbx_seq_one_letter_code
_entity_poly.pdbx_strand_id
1 'polypeptide(L)'
;MLLEESKRRQELLKQYIWELAAQCFESEKIREYAFKLKDLYNNNFRHSYSEFFPIIVDIAKEENYNLEFLSSNIEELKNILEQDYTKEDKKREFKGLYKSLVKLGDHLNLEIGRYNYFSSSEKKLIDIEKYTETSQDKLTHATSELENAKEKIHAMQTELIAVLSIFAAIVLTFSCSINLIGSVLTHMNEAPFFKATFFTLLCGFIVINLIFVMMYFISKIIGRSIYASCKTTNCTCGENNTPSCNSLNRIRKRLPYIFWLNIFIITLMISSLIMYKI
;
A
#
# COMPACT_ATOMS: atom_id res chain seq x y z
N MET A 1 -57.20 24.56 26.39
CA MET A 1 -56.99 24.51 27.85
C MET A 1 -56.35 23.20 28.32
N LEU A 2 -56.98 22.02 28.20
CA LEU A 2 -56.38 20.75 28.67
C LEU A 2 -55.09 20.32 27.92
N LEU A 3 -55.05 20.49 26.60
CA LEU A 3 -53.87 20.14 25.78
C LEU A 3 -52.66 21.04 26.10
N GLU A 4 -52.94 22.32 26.38
CA GLU A 4 -51.93 23.35 26.62
C GLU A 4 -51.29 23.20 28.01
N GLU A 5 -52.11 22.87 29.01
CA GLU A 5 -51.63 22.51 30.34
C GLU A 5 -50.79 21.23 30.33
N SER A 6 -51.18 20.22 29.52
CA SER A 6 -50.38 19.00 29.35
C SER A 6 -49.01 19.30 28.73
N LYS A 7 -48.95 20.14 27.70
CA LYS A 7 -47.69 20.60 27.10
C LYS A 7 -46.82 21.35 28.11
N ARG A 8 -47.40 22.29 28.87
CA ARG A 8 -46.68 23.04 29.91
C ARG A 8 -46.05 22.11 30.95
N ARG A 9 -46.78 21.11 31.41
CA ARG A 9 -46.27 20.10 32.36
C ARG A 9 -45.21 19.20 31.73
N GLN A 10 -45.35 18.84 30.46
CA GLN A 10 -44.31 18.11 29.76
C GLN A 10 -43.02 18.92 29.71
N GLU A 11 -43.06 20.20 29.35
CA GLU A 11 -41.86 21.05 29.33
C GLU A 11 -41.23 21.21 30.73
N LEU A 12 -42.05 21.36 31.78
CA LEU A 12 -41.55 21.39 33.15
C LEU A 12 -40.89 20.07 33.57
N LEU A 13 -41.44 18.93 33.13
CA LEU A 13 -40.80 17.63 33.32
C LEU A 13 -39.43 17.56 32.63
N LYS A 14 -39.32 18.09 31.41
CA LYS A 14 -38.04 18.13 30.68
C LYS A 14 -37.01 18.92 31.48
N GLN A 15 -37.39 20.08 32.01
CA GLN A 15 -36.50 20.90 32.85
C GLN A 15 -36.00 20.10 34.07
N TYR A 16 -36.88 19.39 34.76
CA TYR A 16 -36.46 18.54 35.89
C TYR A 16 -35.51 17.41 35.46
N ILE A 17 -35.73 16.80 34.29
CA ILE A 17 -34.81 15.78 33.76
C ILE A 17 -33.42 16.38 33.52
N TRP A 18 -33.34 17.57 32.93
CA TRP A 18 -32.06 18.28 32.75
C TRP A 18 -31.39 18.61 34.09
N GLU A 19 -32.15 19.13 35.06
CA GLU A 19 -31.61 19.43 36.39
C GLU A 19 -31.09 18.17 37.11
N LEU A 20 -31.81 17.04 36.98
CA LEU A 20 -31.40 15.74 37.52
C LEU A 20 -30.19 15.13 36.78
N ALA A 21 -29.87 15.58 35.57
CA ALA A 21 -28.68 15.14 34.85
C ALA A 21 -27.43 16.00 35.15
N ALA A 22 -27.58 17.14 35.81
CA ALA A 22 -26.49 18.11 35.98
C ALA A 22 -25.44 17.66 37.02
N GLN A 23 -25.88 16.98 38.09
CA GLN A 23 -25.01 16.48 39.15
C GLN A 23 -25.70 15.38 39.96
N CYS A 24 -24.92 14.57 40.66
CA CYS A 24 -25.46 13.65 41.66
C CYS A 24 -25.94 14.43 42.88
N PHE A 25 -27.20 14.26 43.28
CA PHE A 25 -27.78 15.01 44.40
C PHE A 25 -27.82 14.17 45.69
N GLU A 26 -27.69 14.86 46.82
CA GLU A 26 -27.95 14.27 48.14
C GLU A 26 -29.44 14.01 48.36
N SER A 27 -29.78 13.07 49.23
CA SER A 27 -31.16 12.62 49.46
C SER A 27 -32.12 13.75 49.86
N GLU A 28 -31.65 14.82 50.52
CA GLU A 28 -32.49 15.99 50.86
C GLU A 28 -32.98 16.71 49.59
N LYS A 29 -32.07 16.99 48.66
CA LYS A 29 -32.39 17.66 47.40
C LYS A 29 -33.19 16.75 46.48
N ILE A 30 -32.93 15.44 46.49
CA ILE A 30 -33.78 14.46 45.80
C ILE A 30 -35.22 14.49 46.35
N ARG A 31 -35.39 14.61 47.67
CA ARG A 31 -36.71 14.73 48.29
C ARG A 31 -37.44 16.01 47.85
N GLU A 32 -36.74 17.12 47.63
CA GLU A 32 -37.34 18.33 47.03
C GLU A 32 -37.90 18.04 45.63
N TYR A 33 -37.15 17.32 44.78
CA TYR A 33 -37.65 16.89 43.47
C TYR A 33 -38.84 15.93 43.58
N ALA A 34 -38.89 15.06 44.59
CA ALA A 34 -40.05 14.20 44.81
C ALA A 34 -41.33 15.03 45.05
N PHE A 35 -41.25 16.15 45.79
CA PHE A 35 -42.37 17.08 45.95
C PHE A 35 -42.71 17.81 44.64
N LYS A 36 -41.70 18.34 43.92
CA LYS A 36 -41.91 18.96 42.60
C LYS A 36 -42.63 18.02 41.61
N LEU A 37 -42.23 16.75 41.60
CA LEU A 37 -42.83 15.72 40.75
C LEU A 37 -44.22 15.32 41.22
N LYS A 38 -44.47 15.27 42.54
CA LYS A 38 -45.82 15.04 43.09
C LYS A 38 -46.81 16.08 42.60
N ASP A 39 -46.42 17.36 42.66
CA ASP A 39 -47.27 18.46 42.19
C ASP A 39 -47.49 18.41 40.68
N LEU A 40 -46.43 18.09 39.92
CA LEU A 40 -46.49 17.92 38.46
C LEU A 40 -47.47 16.82 38.04
N TYR A 41 -47.39 15.66 38.70
CA TYR A 41 -48.19 14.47 38.38
C TYR A 41 -49.61 14.50 38.97
N ASN A 42 -49.98 15.55 39.69
CA ASN A 42 -51.33 15.72 40.20
C ASN A 42 -52.37 15.72 39.06
N ASN A 43 -53.60 15.28 39.31
CA ASN A 43 -54.67 15.14 38.32
C ASN A 43 -54.35 14.21 37.14
N ASN A 44 -53.58 13.13 37.38
CA ASN A 44 -53.28 12.08 36.40
C ASN A 44 -52.58 12.59 35.11
N PHE A 45 -51.64 13.53 35.24
CA PHE A 45 -50.80 13.94 34.12
C PHE A 45 -50.08 12.73 33.52
N ARG A 46 -50.19 12.58 32.19
CA ARG A 46 -49.50 11.54 31.42
C ARG A 46 -48.38 12.19 30.62
N HIS A 47 -47.14 11.89 30.99
CA HIS A 47 -45.98 12.33 30.23
C HIS A 47 -45.89 11.63 28.86
N SER A 48 -45.28 12.31 27.90
CA SER A 48 -45.03 11.80 26.55
C SER A 48 -43.68 11.10 26.46
N TYR A 49 -43.71 9.79 26.21
CA TYR A 49 -42.50 8.95 26.12
C TYR A 49 -41.64 9.29 24.89
N SER A 50 -42.26 9.71 23.79
CA SER A 50 -41.57 10.03 22.53
C SER A 50 -40.62 11.21 22.65
N GLU A 51 -40.80 12.05 23.68
CA GLU A 51 -40.00 13.24 23.94
C GLU A 51 -38.70 12.93 24.69
N PHE A 52 -38.55 11.74 25.27
CA PHE A 52 -37.39 11.43 26.12
C PHE A 52 -36.14 11.13 25.32
N PHE A 53 -36.25 10.45 24.17
CA PHE A 53 -35.06 10.13 23.39
C PHE A 53 -34.24 11.36 22.95
N PRO A 54 -34.85 12.41 22.37
CA PRO A 54 -34.11 13.62 22.03
C PRO A 54 -33.40 14.23 23.24
N ILE A 55 -34.07 14.26 24.40
CA ILE A 55 -33.48 14.79 25.64
C ILE A 55 -32.28 13.97 26.09
N ILE A 56 -32.38 12.63 26.06
CA ILE A 56 -31.25 11.74 26.40
C ILE A 56 -30.07 11.97 25.44
N VAL A 57 -30.34 12.11 24.14
CA VAL A 57 -29.31 12.41 23.14
C VAL A 57 -28.64 13.75 23.41
N ASP A 58 -29.42 14.78 23.73
CA ASP A 58 -28.90 16.12 23.99
C ASP A 58 -28.08 16.16 25.29
N ILE A 59 -28.58 15.57 26.38
CA ILE A 59 -27.86 15.44 27.65
C ILE A 59 -26.51 14.74 27.46
N ALA A 60 -26.47 13.69 26.64
CA ALA A 60 -25.26 12.93 26.44
C ALA A 60 -24.21 13.62 25.56
N LYS A 61 -24.58 14.70 24.86
CA LYS A 61 -23.67 15.52 24.04
C LYS A 61 -23.14 16.73 24.80
N GLU A 62 -23.87 17.21 25.78
CA GLU A 62 -23.50 18.37 26.58
C GLU A 62 -22.49 18.00 27.68
N GLU A 63 -21.40 18.76 27.80
CA GLU A 63 -20.34 18.47 28.77
C GLU A 63 -20.77 18.65 30.24
N ASN A 64 -21.75 19.52 30.48
CA ASN A 64 -22.23 19.89 31.82
C ASN A 64 -23.25 18.89 32.41
N TYR A 65 -23.65 17.88 31.65
CA TYR A 65 -24.68 16.92 32.06
C TYR A 65 -24.19 15.49 31.85
N ASN A 66 -24.79 14.55 32.57
CA ASN A 66 -24.35 13.17 32.56
C ASN A 66 -25.54 12.21 32.78
N LEU A 67 -25.61 11.16 31.96
CA LEU A 67 -26.71 10.18 32.00
C LEU A 67 -26.64 9.27 33.23
N GLU A 68 -25.47 8.97 33.75
CA GLU A 68 -25.30 8.26 35.01
C GLU A 68 -25.84 9.08 36.18
N PHE A 69 -25.62 10.40 36.22
CA PHE A 69 -26.22 11.27 37.25
C PHE A 69 -27.75 11.23 37.20
N LEU A 70 -28.32 11.35 36.00
CA LEU A 70 -29.77 11.21 35.81
C LEU A 70 -30.28 9.85 36.30
N SER A 71 -29.62 8.76 35.90
CA SER A 71 -29.99 7.40 36.30
C SER A 71 -29.91 7.22 37.82
N SER A 72 -28.83 7.67 38.46
CA SER A 72 -28.65 7.58 39.91
C SER A 72 -29.70 8.40 40.67
N ASN A 73 -29.97 9.62 40.24
CA ASN A 73 -30.94 10.49 40.90
C ASN A 73 -32.39 9.94 40.74
N ILE A 74 -32.72 9.36 39.58
CA ILE A 74 -34.02 8.70 39.36
C ILE A 74 -34.16 7.44 40.23
N GLU A 75 -33.08 6.68 40.40
CA GLU A 75 -33.09 5.51 41.27
C GLU A 75 -33.26 5.91 42.75
N GLU A 76 -32.59 6.97 43.19
CA GLU A 76 -32.78 7.49 44.54
C GLU A 76 -34.19 8.03 44.77
N LEU A 77 -34.80 8.69 43.77
CA LEU A 77 -36.23 9.04 43.82
C LEU A 77 -37.09 7.79 44.01
N LYS A 78 -36.83 6.70 43.27
CA LYS A 78 -37.57 5.44 43.44
C LYS A 78 -37.40 4.90 44.87
N ASN A 79 -36.19 4.87 45.41
CA ASN A 79 -35.91 4.41 46.77
C ASN A 79 -36.71 5.19 47.84
N ILE A 80 -36.71 6.53 47.76
CA ILE A 80 -37.48 7.38 48.70
C ILE A 80 -38.97 7.05 48.63
N LEU A 81 -39.52 6.87 47.43
CA LEU A 81 -40.93 6.58 47.26
C LEU A 81 -41.29 5.15 47.69
N GLU A 82 -40.40 4.17 47.51
CA GLU A 82 -40.61 2.81 48.03
C GLU A 82 -40.65 2.80 49.55
N GLN A 83 -39.72 3.50 50.21
CA GLN A 83 -39.74 3.67 51.66
C GLN A 83 -41.04 4.33 52.13
N ASP A 84 -41.51 5.39 51.44
CA ASP A 84 -42.79 6.03 51.77
C ASP A 84 -43.98 5.09 51.54
N TYR A 85 -43.94 4.25 50.50
CA TYR A 85 -45.01 3.30 50.18
C TYR A 85 -45.18 2.23 51.26
N THR A 86 -44.11 1.85 51.97
CA THR A 86 -44.19 0.90 53.10
C THR A 86 -44.84 1.48 54.36
N LYS A 87 -44.96 2.80 54.48
CA LYS A 87 -45.64 3.45 55.62
C LYS A 87 -47.16 3.24 55.55
N GLU A 88 -47.79 3.34 56.72
CA GLU A 88 -49.26 3.39 56.84
C GLU A 88 -49.85 4.47 55.92
N ASP A 89 -50.98 4.17 55.26
CA ASP A 89 -51.54 5.02 54.18
C ASP A 89 -51.83 6.48 54.62
N LYS A 90 -52.11 6.72 55.92
CA LYS A 90 -52.31 8.06 56.49
C LYS A 90 -51.03 8.88 56.67
N LYS A 91 -49.85 8.24 56.62
CA LYS A 91 -48.53 8.85 56.82
C LYS A 91 -47.72 8.98 55.53
N ARG A 92 -48.29 8.60 54.38
CA ARG A 92 -47.62 8.64 53.08
C ARG A 92 -47.54 10.07 52.56
N GLU A 93 -46.34 10.56 52.36
CA GLU A 93 -46.08 11.91 51.87
C GLU A 93 -46.24 11.99 50.34
N PHE A 94 -46.00 10.90 49.61
CA PHE A 94 -45.95 10.88 48.13
C PHE A 94 -47.07 10.05 47.48
N LYS A 95 -48.24 9.97 48.14
CA LYS A 95 -49.40 9.23 47.65
C LYS A 95 -49.77 9.64 46.22
N GLY A 96 -49.88 8.65 45.33
CA GLY A 96 -50.24 8.83 43.91
C GLY A 96 -49.06 9.05 42.95
N LEU A 97 -47.86 9.39 43.45
CA LEU A 97 -46.68 9.63 42.61
C LEU A 97 -45.99 8.33 42.15
N TYR A 98 -45.93 7.31 43.02
CA TYR A 98 -45.15 6.09 42.81
C TYR A 98 -45.29 5.49 41.41
N LYS A 99 -46.53 5.23 40.96
CA LYS A 99 -46.79 4.63 39.64
C LYS A 99 -46.31 5.48 38.47
N SER A 100 -46.40 6.80 38.59
CA SER A 100 -45.96 7.73 37.53
C SER A 100 -44.43 7.85 37.50
N LEU A 101 -43.79 7.86 38.67
CA LEU A 101 -42.33 7.87 38.77
C LEU A 101 -41.70 6.57 38.26
N VAL A 102 -42.25 5.41 38.62
CA VAL A 102 -41.77 4.11 38.12
C VAL A 102 -41.81 4.10 36.60
N LYS A 103 -42.93 4.51 35.99
CA LYS A 103 -43.03 4.65 34.53
C LYS A 103 -42.00 5.60 33.96
N LEU A 104 -41.84 6.79 34.55
CA LEU A 104 -40.85 7.76 34.10
C LEU A 104 -39.45 7.16 34.09
N GLY A 105 -39.04 6.55 35.21
CA GLY A 105 -37.72 5.94 35.34
C GLY A 105 -37.52 4.77 34.38
N ASP A 106 -38.53 3.93 34.18
CA ASP A 106 -38.44 2.81 33.23
C ASP A 106 -38.26 3.32 31.79
N HIS A 107 -38.99 4.36 31.40
CA HIS A 107 -38.83 4.96 30.08
C HIS A 107 -37.48 5.67 29.93
N LEU A 108 -37.04 6.47 30.90
CA LEU A 108 -35.73 7.12 30.84
C LEU A 108 -34.60 6.09 30.77
N ASN A 109 -34.63 5.05 31.61
CA ASN A 109 -33.61 4.00 31.60
C ASN A 109 -33.60 3.21 30.29
N LEU A 110 -34.77 2.95 29.69
CA LEU A 110 -34.86 2.31 28.38
C LEU A 110 -34.23 3.19 27.29
N GLU A 111 -34.50 4.49 27.31
CA GLU A 111 -33.94 5.45 26.34
C GLU A 111 -32.42 5.64 26.54
N ILE A 112 -31.94 5.68 27.79
CA ILE A 112 -30.51 5.67 28.13
C ILE A 112 -29.84 4.41 27.60
N GLY A 113 -30.42 3.23 27.85
CA GLY A 113 -29.90 1.96 27.35
C GLY A 113 -29.85 1.93 25.82
N ARG A 114 -30.89 2.47 25.16
CA ARG A 114 -30.92 2.58 23.70
C ARG A 114 -29.83 3.53 23.17
N TYR A 115 -29.64 4.68 23.81
CA TYR A 115 -28.57 5.61 23.45
C TYR A 115 -27.19 4.96 23.59
N ASN A 116 -26.93 4.29 24.71
CA ASN A 116 -25.66 3.61 24.96
C ASN A 116 -25.36 2.53 23.90
N TYR A 117 -26.37 1.75 23.50
CA TYR A 117 -26.23 0.78 22.41
C TYR A 117 -25.85 1.45 21.08
N PHE A 118 -26.54 2.53 20.70
CA PHE A 118 -26.24 3.28 19.48
C PHE A 118 -24.86 3.92 19.51
N SER A 119 -24.51 4.62 20.59
CA SER A 119 -23.19 5.25 20.76
C SER A 119 -22.05 4.22 20.69
N SER A 120 -22.23 3.04 21.30
CA SER A 120 -21.24 1.97 21.22
C SER A 120 -21.08 1.41 19.80
N SER A 121 -22.16 1.38 19.02
CA SER A 121 -22.15 0.91 17.64
C SER A 121 -21.50 1.93 16.71
N GLU A 122 -21.78 3.22 16.91
CA GLU A 122 -21.15 4.32 16.18
C GLU A 122 -19.62 4.34 16.39
N LYS A 123 -19.16 4.19 17.64
CA LYS A 123 -17.72 4.07 17.93
C LYS A 123 -17.07 2.91 17.18
N LYS A 124 -17.72 1.74 17.14
CA LYS A 124 -17.24 0.59 16.37
C LYS A 124 -17.17 0.87 14.87
N LEU A 125 -18.12 1.62 14.31
CA LEU A 125 -18.11 2.00 12.90
C LEU A 125 -16.92 2.90 12.58
N ILE A 126 -16.65 3.90 13.42
CA ILE A 126 -15.48 4.79 13.27
C ILE A 126 -14.17 4.00 13.33
N ASP A 127 -14.06 3.04 14.26
CA ASP A 127 -12.88 2.18 14.36
C ASP A 127 -12.68 1.30 13.11
N ILE A 128 -13.79 0.78 12.54
CA ILE A 128 -13.76 -0.02 11.31
C ILE A 128 -13.34 0.83 10.11
N GLU A 129 -13.83 2.06 9.99
CA GLU A 129 -13.45 2.98 8.92
C GLU A 129 -11.94 3.25 8.96
N LYS A 130 -11.41 3.57 10.15
CA LYS A 130 -9.97 3.78 10.35
C LYS A 130 -9.13 2.54 10.05
N TYR A 131 -9.59 1.37 10.45
CA TYR A 131 -8.92 0.10 10.11
C TYR A 131 -8.92 -0.16 8.60
N THR A 132 -10.01 0.18 7.92
CA THR A 132 -10.15 0.01 6.47
C THR A 132 -9.22 0.94 5.71
N GLU A 133 -9.14 2.22 6.10
CA GLU A 133 -8.21 3.20 5.51
C GLU A 133 -6.76 2.75 5.66
N THR A 134 -6.33 2.40 6.87
CA THR A 134 -4.96 1.93 7.13
C THR A 134 -4.63 0.61 6.41
N SER A 135 -5.62 -0.28 6.22
CA SER A 135 -5.44 -1.53 5.47
C SER A 135 -5.30 -1.26 3.98
N GLN A 136 -6.06 -0.30 3.45
CA GLN A 136 -5.95 0.13 2.06
C GLN A 136 -4.57 0.73 1.77
N ASP A 137 -4.08 1.60 2.65
CA ASP A 137 -2.73 2.18 2.53
C ASP A 137 -1.65 1.10 2.51
N LYS A 138 -1.71 0.14 3.44
CA LYS A 138 -0.78 -1.01 3.45
C LYS A 138 -0.84 -1.83 2.17
N LEU A 139 -2.03 -2.04 1.62
CA LEU A 139 -2.23 -2.79 0.38
C LEU A 139 -1.64 -2.04 -0.81
N THR A 140 -1.81 -0.71 -0.89
CA THR A 140 -1.19 0.09 -1.95
C THR A 140 0.33 0.07 -1.86
N HIS A 141 0.90 0.19 -0.65
CA HIS A 141 2.34 0.11 -0.43
C HIS A 141 2.89 -1.27 -0.83
N ALA A 142 2.27 -2.35 -0.36
CA ALA A 142 2.66 -3.71 -0.71
C ALA A 142 2.58 -3.96 -2.23
N THR A 143 1.57 -3.42 -2.91
CA THR A 143 1.44 -3.51 -4.37
C THR A 143 2.57 -2.77 -5.07
N SER A 144 2.92 -1.57 -4.60
CA SER A 144 4.05 -0.80 -5.15
C SER A 144 5.39 -1.50 -4.93
N GLU A 145 5.62 -2.07 -3.75
CA GLU A 145 6.83 -2.85 -3.46
C GLU A 145 6.93 -4.10 -4.32
N LEU A 146 5.80 -4.77 -4.58
CA LEU A 146 5.74 -5.93 -5.44
C LEU A 146 6.08 -5.59 -6.90
N GLU A 147 5.53 -4.50 -7.45
CA GLU A 147 5.89 -4.05 -8.81
C GLU A 147 7.38 -3.66 -8.88
N ASN A 148 7.91 -2.94 -7.89
CA ASN A 148 9.34 -2.62 -7.82
C ASN A 148 10.22 -3.89 -7.75
N ALA A 149 9.80 -4.91 -6.99
CA ALA A 149 10.51 -6.18 -6.91
C ALA A 149 10.46 -6.94 -8.24
N LYS A 150 9.31 -6.92 -8.93
CA LYS A 150 9.13 -7.53 -10.24
C LYS A 150 10.00 -6.88 -11.32
N GLU A 151 10.10 -5.55 -11.33
CA GLU A 151 11.02 -4.84 -12.23
C GLU A 151 12.48 -5.24 -11.97
N LYS A 152 12.90 -5.29 -10.70
CA LYS A 152 14.24 -5.76 -10.33
C LYS A 152 14.50 -7.20 -10.78
N ILE A 153 13.52 -8.09 -10.64
CA ILE A 153 13.61 -9.48 -11.11
C ILE A 153 13.77 -9.52 -12.63
N HIS A 154 13.00 -8.73 -13.38
CA HIS A 154 13.15 -8.66 -14.84
C HIS A 154 14.52 -8.13 -15.27
N ALA A 155 15.05 -7.12 -14.58
CA ALA A 155 16.41 -6.64 -14.81
C ALA A 155 17.45 -7.74 -14.54
N MET A 156 17.34 -8.42 -13.39
CA MET A 156 18.24 -9.52 -13.02
C MET A 156 18.16 -10.69 -14.01
N GLN A 157 16.97 -11.06 -14.49
CA GLN A 157 16.82 -12.11 -15.50
C GLN A 157 17.57 -11.76 -16.79
N THR A 158 17.50 -10.49 -17.21
CA THR A 158 18.23 -10.01 -18.40
C THR A 158 19.74 -10.11 -18.19
N GLU A 159 20.24 -9.71 -17.02
CA GLU A 159 21.65 -9.85 -16.66
C GLU A 159 22.11 -11.31 -16.62
N LEU A 160 21.28 -12.21 -16.07
CA LEU A 160 21.57 -13.65 -16.03
C LEU A 160 21.64 -14.27 -17.43
N ILE A 161 20.68 -13.95 -18.31
CA ILE A 161 20.68 -14.42 -19.71
C ILE A 161 21.94 -13.91 -20.44
N ALA A 162 22.33 -12.66 -20.21
CA ALA A 162 23.54 -12.08 -20.75
C ALA A 162 24.81 -12.84 -20.31
N VAL A 163 24.95 -13.07 -19.00
CA VAL A 163 26.10 -13.81 -18.43
C VAL A 163 26.15 -15.23 -18.99
N LEU A 164 25.02 -15.94 -19.04
CA LEU A 164 24.94 -17.30 -19.61
C LEU A 164 25.34 -17.33 -21.08
N SER A 165 24.89 -16.33 -21.86
CA SER A 165 25.23 -16.21 -23.28
C SER A 165 26.73 -15.95 -23.50
N ILE A 166 27.35 -15.13 -22.65
CA ILE A 166 28.81 -14.91 -22.66
C ILE A 166 29.54 -16.22 -22.40
N PHE A 167 29.18 -16.94 -21.33
CA PHE A 167 29.81 -18.21 -20.98
C PHE A 167 29.68 -19.24 -22.11
N ALA A 168 28.48 -19.39 -22.69
CA ALA A 168 28.25 -20.32 -23.79
C ALA A 168 29.11 -19.98 -25.02
N ALA A 169 29.18 -18.71 -25.41
CA ALA A 169 29.99 -18.28 -26.55
C ALA A 169 31.49 -18.52 -26.35
N ILE A 170 32.02 -18.26 -25.15
CA ILE A 170 33.42 -18.51 -24.81
C ILE A 170 33.72 -20.01 -24.90
N VAL A 171 32.88 -20.86 -24.30
CA VAL A 171 33.05 -22.32 -24.32
C VAL A 171 32.97 -22.89 -25.74
N LEU A 172 31.99 -22.45 -26.54
CA LEU A 172 31.84 -22.87 -27.94
C LEU A 172 33.04 -22.46 -28.78
N THR A 173 33.48 -21.21 -28.65
CA THR A 173 34.58 -20.71 -29.46
C THR A 173 35.90 -21.36 -29.08
N PHE A 174 36.15 -21.60 -27.79
CA PHE A 174 37.35 -22.30 -27.32
C PHE A 174 37.38 -23.75 -27.81
N SER A 175 36.26 -24.47 -27.67
CA SER A 175 36.12 -25.85 -28.16
C SER A 175 36.30 -25.94 -29.67
N CYS A 176 35.70 -25.02 -30.44
CA CYS A 176 35.84 -24.97 -31.89
C CYS A 176 37.29 -24.67 -32.30
N SER A 177 37.93 -23.70 -31.64
CA SER A 177 39.31 -23.30 -31.93
C SER A 177 40.30 -24.43 -31.69
N ILE A 178 40.17 -25.17 -30.57
CA ILE A 178 41.04 -26.31 -30.25
C ILE A 178 40.90 -27.41 -31.31
N ASN A 179 39.67 -27.75 -31.70
CA ASN A 179 39.43 -28.78 -32.71
C ASN A 179 40.01 -28.38 -34.08
N LEU A 180 39.82 -27.12 -34.49
CA LEU A 180 40.37 -26.60 -35.74
C LEU A 180 41.90 -26.60 -35.74
N ILE A 181 42.54 -26.09 -34.68
CA ILE A 181 44.01 -26.09 -34.55
C ILE A 181 44.56 -27.53 -34.53
N GLY A 182 43.91 -28.43 -33.79
CA GLY A 182 44.28 -29.85 -33.74
C GLY A 182 44.25 -30.50 -35.13
N SER A 183 43.19 -30.26 -35.91
CA SER A 183 43.07 -30.79 -37.27
C SER A 183 44.12 -30.26 -38.25
N VAL A 184 44.53 -28.99 -38.11
CA VAL A 184 45.59 -28.41 -38.95
C VAL A 184 46.95 -28.98 -38.55
N LEU A 185 47.21 -29.16 -37.25
CA LEU A 185 48.47 -29.68 -36.74
C LEU A 185 48.70 -31.15 -37.15
N THR A 186 47.65 -31.98 -37.15
CA THR A 186 47.79 -33.40 -37.54
C THR A 186 48.19 -33.59 -39.00
N HIS A 187 47.77 -32.69 -39.90
CA HIS A 187 48.08 -32.75 -41.33
C HIS A 187 49.28 -31.89 -41.73
N MET A 188 49.94 -31.25 -40.76
CA MET A 188 51.06 -30.33 -41.02
C MET A 188 52.30 -31.04 -41.57
N ASN A 189 52.54 -32.28 -41.17
CA ASN A 189 53.70 -33.07 -41.61
C ASN A 189 53.61 -33.53 -43.08
N GLU A 190 52.43 -33.52 -43.68
CA GLU A 190 52.20 -33.98 -45.07
C GLU A 190 52.25 -32.83 -46.08
N ALA A 191 52.20 -31.58 -45.62
CA ALA A 191 52.15 -30.39 -46.46
C ALA A 191 53.49 -29.63 -46.46
N PRO A 192 53.89 -28.99 -47.58
CA PRO A 192 55.05 -28.10 -47.59
C PRO A 192 54.85 -26.93 -46.61
N PHE A 193 55.92 -26.54 -45.92
CA PHE A 193 55.90 -25.57 -44.81
C PHE A 193 55.10 -24.29 -45.11
N PHE A 194 55.28 -23.69 -46.30
CA PHE A 194 54.56 -22.48 -46.70
C PHE A 194 53.05 -22.70 -46.93
N LYS A 195 52.66 -23.87 -47.42
CA LYS A 195 51.24 -24.25 -47.59
C LYS A 195 50.58 -24.51 -46.24
N ALA A 196 51.25 -25.22 -45.34
CA ALA A 196 50.77 -25.44 -43.97
C ALA A 196 50.59 -24.10 -43.21
N THR A 197 51.58 -23.21 -43.31
CA THR A 197 51.53 -21.87 -42.71
C THR A 197 50.34 -21.06 -43.23
N PHE A 198 50.04 -21.12 -44.53
CA PHE A 198 48.89 -20.44 -45.11
C PHE A 198 47.56 -20.95 -44.54
N PHE A 199 47.36 -22.27 -44.45
CA PHE A 199 46.13 -22.85 -43.89
C PHE A 199 45.97 -22.55 -42.39
N THR A 200 47.06 -22.54 -41.63
CA THR A 200 47.05 -22.12 -40.22
C THR A 200 46.62 -20.66 -40.06
N LEU A 201 47.16 -19.76 -40.89
CA LEU A 201 46.78 -18.34 -40.89
C LEU A 201 45.32 -18.14 -41.32
N LEU A 202 44.84 -18.88 -42.32
CA LEU A 202 43.44 -18.86 -42.75
C LEU A 202 42.50 -19.32 -41.63
N CYS A 203 42.86 -20.39 -40.93
CA CYS A 203 42.12 -20.90 -39.78
C CYS A 203 42.07 -19.87 -38.64
N GLY A 204 43.22 -19.28 -38.28
CA GLY A 204 43.30 -18.21 -37.29
C GLY A 204 42.45 -16.99 -37.66
N PHE A 205 42.45 -16.60 -38.94
CA PHE A 205 41.59 -15.53 -39.45
C PHE A 205 40.10 -15.84 -39.25
N ILE A 206 39.65 -17.06 -39.60
CA ILE A 206 38.27 -17.49 -39.41
C ILE A 206 37.88 -17.46 -37.93
N VAL A 207 38.73 -18.02 -37.06
CA VAL A 207 38.51 -18.06 -35.60
C VAL A 207 38.38 -16.67 -35.00
N ILE A 208 39.29 -15.74 -35.34
CA ILE A 208 39.25 -14.37 -34.81
C ILE A 208 37.99 -13.61 -35.24
N ASN A 209 37.58 -13.76 -36.51
CA ASN A 209 36.34 -13.14 -36.98
C ASN A 209 35.10 -13.78 -36.34
N LEU A 210 35.12 -15.09 -36.08
CA LEU A 210 34.05 -15.80 -35.38
C LEU A 210 33.92 -15.34 -33.92
N ILE A 211 35.04 -15.20 -33.20
CA ILE A 211 35.07 -14.60 -31.84
C ILE A 211 34.41 -13.23 -31.87
N PHE A 212 34.77 -12.39 -32.85
CA PHE A 212 34.24 -11.04 -32.95
C PHE A 212 32.73 -11.01 -33.19
N VAL A 213 32.22 -11.86 -34.09
CA VAL A 213 30.78 -11.99 -34.36
C VAL A 213 30.03 -12.43 -33.11
N MET A 214 30.57 -13.40 -32.36
CA MET A 214 29.97 -13.86 -31.09
C MET A 214 29.96 -12.76 -30.04
N MET A 215 31.06 -12.03 -29.88
CA MET A 215 31.11 -10.85 -29.01
C MET A 215 30.09 -9.78 -29.44
N TYR A 216 29.93 -9.53 -30.74
CA TYR A 216 28.92 -8.60 -31.25
C TYR A 216 27.49 -9.03 -30.89
N PHE A 217 27.15 -10.31 -31.02
CA PHE A 217 25.84 -10.82 -30.59
C PHE A 217 25.62 -10.66 -29.08
N ILE A 218 26.63 -10.98 -28.27
CA ILE A 218 26.61 -10.75 -26.81
C ILE A 218 26.31 -9.28 -26.49
N SER A 219 27.02 -8.36 -27.14
CA SER A 219 26.85 -6.91 -26.97
C SER A 219 25.45 -6.43 -27.32
N LYS A 220 24.85 -7.02 -28.37
CA LYS A 220 23.49 -6.71 -28.78
C LYS A 220 22.46 -7.23 -27.78
N ILE A 221 22.68 -8.41 -27.19
CA ILE A 221 21.81 -9.00 -26.14
C ILE A 221 21.89 -8.18 -24.85
N ILE A 222 23.08 -7.71 -24.49
CA ILE A 222 23.31 -6.89 -23.28
C ILE A 222 22.82 -5.44 -23.46
N GLY A 223 22.54 -5.02 -24.69
CA GLY A 223 22.19 -3.62 -24.99
C GLY A 223 23.35 -2.64 -24.79
N ARG A 224 24.60 -3.14 -24.71
CA ARG A 224 25.81 -2.31 -24.57
C ARG A 224 26.65 -2.43 -25.83
N SER A 225 27.10 -1.33 -26.42
CA SER A 225 27.91 -1.36 -27.65
C SER A 225 29.37 -1.79 -27.41
N ILE A 226 29.88 -2.74 -28.19
CA ILE A 226 31.32 -3.09 -28.23
C ILE A 226 32.18 -2.07 -29.00
N TYR A 227 31.56 -1.16 -29.74
CA TYR A 227 32.28 -0.15 -30.51
C TYR A 227 33.10 0.76 -29.59
N ALA A 228 34.36 0.99 -29.94
CA ALA A 228 35.19 1.96 -29.24
C ALA A 228 34.55 3.36 -29.33
N SER A 229 34.63 4.14 -28.24
CA SER A 229 34.11 5.50 -28.22
C SER A 229 34.85 6.37 -29.24
N CYS A 230 34.13 6.84 -30.25
CA CYS A 230 34.70 7.56 -31.38
C CYS A 230 34.36 9.04 -31.22
N LYS A 231 35.28 9.82 -30.65
CA LYS A 231 35.08 11.24 -30.31
C LYS A 231 35.24 12.22 -31.48
N THR A 232 35.50 11.73 -32.70
CA THR A 232 35.70 12.59 -33.89
C THR A 232 34.41 12.75 -34.68
N THR A 233 34.18 13.94 -35.24
CA THR A 233 32.99 14.32 -36.05
C THR A 233 32.75 13.42 -37.27
N ASN A 234 33.74 12.62 -37.68
CA ASN A 234 33.69 11.73 -38.85
C ASN A 234 33.39 10.26 -38.50
N CYS A 235 32.74 9.96 -37.37
CA CYS A 235 32.44 8.61 -36.89
C CYS A 235 30.98 8.16 -37.10
N THR A 236 30.09 9.12 -37.32
CA THR A 236 28.68 8.95 -37.63
C THR A 236 28.46 9.31 -39.09
N CYS A 237 27.88 8.38 -39.84
CA CYS A 237 27.50 8.64 -41.22
C CYS A 237 26.11 9.24 -41.19
N GLY A 238 26.03 10.56 -41.41
CA GLY A 238 24.81 11.29 -41.74
C GLY A 238 24.38 12.32 -40.69
N GLU A 239 24.72 13.60 -40.95
CA GLU A 239 23.84 14.77 -40.82
C GLU A 239 24.57 15.96 -41.46
N ASN A 240 24.03 16.45 -42.59
CA ASN A 240 24.52 17.54 -43.47
C ASN A 240 25.67 17.21 -44.45
N ASN A 241 25.29 17.05 -45.73
CA ASN A 241 26.14 16.91 -46.93
C ASN A 241 27.25 15.82 -46.85
N THR A 242 26.86 14.64 -47.30
CA THR A 242 27.65 13.41 -47.47
C THR A 242 29.13 13.61 -47.87
N PRO A 243 30.09 13.12 -47.07
CA PRO A 243 31.20 12.38 -47.63
C PRO A 243 30.81 10.91 -47.70
N SER A 244 31.10 10.23 -48.81
CA SER A 244 30.91 8.79 -48.95
C SER A 244 31.62 8.06 -47.82
N CYS A 245 30.87 7.58 -46.82
CA CYS A 245 31.43 6.75 -45.76
C CYS A 245 31.88 5.42 -46.36
N ASN A 246 33.14 5.34 -46.74
CA ASN A 246 33.71 4.09 -47.22
C ASN A 246 33.61 3.06 -46.08
N SER A 247 32.91 1.94 -46.29
CA SER A 247 32.58 0.95 -45.23
C SER A 247 33.81 0.50 -44.42
N LEU A 248 34.97 0.41 -45.08
CA LEU A 248 36.26 0.11 -44.46
C LEU A 248 36.68 1.15 -43.41
N ASN A 249 36.52 2.45 -43.69
CA ASN A 249 36.98 3.52 -42.81
C ASN A 249 36.12 3.61 -41.54
N ARG A 250 34.85 3.21 -41.64
CA ARG A 250 33.93 3.09 -40.50
C ARG A 250 34.35 1.95 -39.56
N ILE A 251 34.66 0.77 -40.10
CA ILE A 251 35.14 -0.38 -39.32
C ILE A 251 36.48 -0.05 -38.67
N ARG A 252 37.42 0.56 -39.43
CA ARG A 252 38.73 0.99 -38.91
C ARG A 252 38.63 1.89 -37.68
N LYS A 253 37.70 2.84 -37.67
CA LYS A 253 37.58 3.81 -36.55
C LYS A 253 36.79 3.27 -35.37
N ARG A 254 35.77 2.45 -35.60
CA ARG A 254 34.93 1.89 -34.53
C ARG A 254 35.53 0.62 -33.89
N LEU A 255 36.38 -0.10 -34.62
CA LEU A 255 36.98 -1.37 -34.21
C LEU A 255 38.47 -1.43 -34.65
N PRO A 256 39.32 -0.52 -34.15
CA PRO A 256 40.69 -0.35 -34.64
C PRO A 256 41.55 -1.61 -34.46
N TYR A 257 41.42 -2.31 -33.33
CA TYR A 257 42.23 -3.49 -33.02
C TYR A 257 41.99 -4.65 -33.99
N ILE A 258 40.72 -4.99 -34.24
CA ILE A 258 40.36 -6.11 -35.13
C ILE A 258 40.71 -5.78 -36.57
N PHE A 259 40.50 -4.53 -36.98
CA PHE A 259 40.83 -4.10 -38.34
C PHE A 259 42.33 -4.23 -38.62
N TRP A 260 43.19 -3.72 -37.74
CA TRP A 260 44.65 -3.82 -37.91
C TRP A 260 45.16 -5.25 -37.81
N LEU A 261 44.61 -6.05 -36.89
CA LEU A 261 44.99 -7.45 -36.74
C LEU A 261 44.59 -8.28 -37.98
N ASN A 262 43.40 -8.07 -38.53
CA ASN A 262 42.97 -8.73 -39.77
C ASN A 262 43.87 -8.33 -40.96
N ILE A 263 44.24 -7.05 -41.09
CA ILE A 263 45.19 -6.60 -42.12
C ILE A 263 46.54 -7.30 -41.94
N PHE A 264 47.05 -7.36 -40.72
CA PHE A 264 48.32 -8.02 -40.42
C PHE A 264 48.31 -9.50 -40.82
N ILE A 265 47.26 -10.25 -40.46
CA ILE A 265 47.11 -11.66 -40.86
C ILE A 265 47.05 -11.80 -42.39
N ILE A 266 46.29 -10.94 -43.07
CA ILE A 266 46.20 -10.95 -44.54
C ILE A 266 47.58 -10.68 -45.17
N THR A 267 48.37 -9.74 -44.63
CA THR A 267 49.73 -9.48 -45.14
C THR A 267 50.66 -10.67 -44.96
N LEU A 268 50.57 -11.38 -43.83
CA LEU A 268 51.32 -12.62 -43.60
C LEU A 268 50.89 -13.73 -44.57
N MET A 269 49.58 -13.87 -44.84
CA MET A 269 49.05 -14.81 -45.84
C MET A 269 49.56 -14.51 -47.25
N ILE A 270 49.64 -13.24 -47.64
CA ILE A 270 50.20 -12.85 -48.95
C ILE A 270 51.70 -13.16 -49.00
N SER A 271 52.44 -12.87 -47.92
CA SER A 271 53.88 -13.16 -47.85
C SER A 271 54.18 -14.66 -47.97
N SER A 272 53.37 -15.52 -47.36
CA SER A 272 53.55 -16.98 -47.45
C SER A 272 53.26 -17.50 -48.86
N LEU A 273 52.29 -16.91 -49.58
CA LEU A 273 52.02 -17.23 -50.98
C LEU A 273 53.13 -16.78 -51.93
N ILE A 274 53.73 -15.60 -51.68
CA ILE A 274 54.86 -15.10 -52.47
C ILE A 274 56.10 -15.98 -52.24
N MET A 275 56.41 -16.32 -50.99
CA MET A 275 57.53 -17.19 -50.63
C MET A 275 57.34 -18.64 -51.09
N TYR A 276 56.10 -19.09 -51.31
CA TYR A 276 55.81 -20.38 -51.94
C TYR A 276 56.07 -20.39 -53.46
N LYS A 277 55.94 -19.22 -54.10
CA LYS A 277 56.15 -19.06 -55.55
C LYS A 277 57.61 -18.81 -55.94
N ILE A 278 58.44 -18.39 -54.99
CA ILE A 278 59.91 -18.24 -55.11
C ILE A 278 60.55 -19.59 -54.83
#